data_AF-A0AAV3ZIJ5-F1
#
_entry.id   AF-A0AAV3ZIJ5-F1
#
_cell.length_a   1.000
_cell.length_b   1.000
_cell.length_c   1.000
_cell.angle_alpha   90.00
_cell.angle_beta   90.00
_cell.angle_gamma   90.00
#
_symmetry.space_group_name_H-M   'P 1'
#
loop_
_entity.id
_entity.type
_entity.pdbx_description
1 polymer ?
#
loop_
_entity_poly.entity_id
_entity_poly.type
_entity_poly.pdbx_seq_one_letter_code
_entity_poly.pdbx_strand_id
1 'polypeptide(L)'
;MALAFPQALRLTCTRRLKQNFSHSLADKVGLPSQELQCFITQIFGDNGIIAHGTDHMDIAERLQHMAESTENRSVQKLIELMSPLQVENAKGLERPGLHLASPLWTNNNCESLNHCLKQALSWRSLKLVELVQKLHSIIKTQHREVQRAICGVGKFVLLMNIRDLVYPKMSGIPTLENNKNDT
;
A
#
# COMPACT_ATOMS: atom_id res chain seq x y z
N MET A 1 -22.44 -14.98 -2.00
CA MET A 1 -21.08 -15.24 -1.46
C MET A 1 -20.88 -14.28 -0.30
N ALA A 2 -20.68 -14.77 0.93
CA ALA A 2 -20.48 -13.89 2.09
C ALA A 2 -19.06 -13.29 2.06
N LEU A 3 -18.92 -11.99 2.34
CA LEU A 3 -17.63 -11.32 2.45
C LEU A 3 -17.03 -11.58 3.83
N ALA A 4 -15.72 -11.88 3.90
CA ALA A 4 -15.02 -12.11 5.17
C ALA A 4 -14.94 -10.84 6.04
N PHE A 5 -14.88 -9.67 5.40
CA PHE A 5 -14.84 -8.37 6.09
C PHE A 5 -15.83 -7.41 5.43
N PRO A 6 -17.14 -7.53 5.71
CA PRO A 6 -18.17 -6.78 5.00
C PRO A 6 -18.13 -5.26 5.27
N GLN A 7 -17.50 -4.83 6.36
CA GLN A 7 -17.34 -3.41 6.71
C GLN A 7 -15.98 -2.83 6.30
N ALA A 8 -15.06 -3.68 5.81
CA ALA A 8 -13.74 -3.21 5.40
C ALA A 8 -13.87 -2.27 4.22
N LEU A 9 -13.24 -1.10 4.33
CA LEU A 9 -13.04 -0.21 3.21
C LEU A 9 -11.86 -0.72 2.39
N ARG A 10 -12.07 -0.90 1.08
CA ARG A 10 -10.98 -1.27 0.17
C ARG A 10 -10.40 0.01 -0.42
N LEU A 11 -9.11 0.20 -0.22
CA LEU A 11 -8.36 1.28 -0.83
C LEU A 11 -7.34 0.70 -1.81
N THR A 12 -7.32 1.27 -3.00
CA THR A 12 -6.36 0.90 -4.04
C THR A 12 -5.17 1.85 -3.97
N CYS A 13 -3.96 1.30 -3.95
CA CYS A 13 -2.73 2.12 -3.99
C CYS A 13 -2.68 2.93 -5.31
N THR A 14 -2.73 4.26 -5.20
CA THR A 14 -2.79 5.16 -6.36
C THR A 14 -1.55 5.03 -7.24
N ARG A 15 -0.38 4.82 -6.65
CA ARG A 15 0.87 4.55 -7.37
C ARG A 15 0.79 3.29 -8.24
N ARG A 16 0.19 2.22 -7.72
CA ARG A 16 0.02 0.96 -8.49
C ARG A 16 -1.00 1.12 -9.60
N LEU A 17 -2.08 1.84 -9.33
CA LEU A 17 -3.07 2.15 -10.35
C LEU A 17 -2.47 2.99 -11.49
N LYS A 18 -1.65 4.01 -11.17
CA LYS A 18 -0.86 4.79 -12.14
C LYS A 18 0.05 3.90 -13.00
N GLN A 19 0.81 3.01 -12.37
CA GLN A 19 1.71 2.08 -13.09
C GLN A 19 0.95 1.15 -14.02
N ASN A 20 -0.13 0.53 -13.54
CA ASN A 20 -0.94 -0.41 -14.33
C ASN A 20 -1.64 0.29 -15.50
N PHE A 21 -2.14 1.50 -15.27
CA PHE A 21 -2.74 2.32 -16.31
C PHE A 21 -1.69 2.72 -17.36
N SER A 22 -0.52 3.21 -16.93
CA SER A 22 0.62 3.53 -17.81
C SER A 22 1.06 2.33 -18.66
N HIS A 23 1.24 1.15 -18.07
CA HIS A 23 1.59 -0.05 -18.82
C HIS A 23 0.48 -0.47 -19.79
N SER A 24 -0.79 -0.33 -19.40
CA SER A 24 -1.90 -0.68 -20.30
C SER A 24 -1.95 0.28 -21.50
N LEU A 25 -1.71 1.57 -21.31
CA LEU A 25 -1.62 2.55 -22.39
C LEU A 25 -0.43 2.29 -23.32
N ALA A 26 0.74 1.97 -22.76
CA ALA A 26 1.93 1.67 -23.55
C ALA A 26 1.82 0.34 -24.29
N ASP A 27 1.58 -0.76 -23.56
CA ASP A 27 1.78 -2.12 -24.08
C ASP A 27 0.55 -2.67 -24.80
N LYS A 28 -0.66 -2.27 -24.37
CA LYS A 28 -1.92 -2.80 -24.94
C LYS A 28 -2.55 -1.85 -25.94
N VAL A 29 -2.54 -0.55 -25.66
CA VAL A 29 -3.08 0.46 -26.58
C VAL A 29 -2.03 0.90 -27.60
N GLY A 30 -0.76 0.92 -27.23
CA GLY A 30 0.33 1.35 -28.12
C GLY A 30 0.45 2.86 -28.25
N LEU A 31 0.09 3.63 -27.21
CA LEU A 31 0.17 5.09 -27.28
C LEU A 31 1.64 5.57 -27.35
N PRO A 32 1.92 6.63 -28.13
CA PRO A 32 3.23 7.26 -28.12
C PRO A 32 3.51 7.88 -26.75
N SER A 33 4.79 7.96 -26.39
CA SER A 33 5.21 8.41 -25.05
C SER A 33 4.68 9.79 -24.67
N GLN A 34 4.54 10.70 -25.62
CA GLN A 34 4.02 12.05 -25.38
C GLN A 34 2.54 12.03 -24.97
N GLU A 35 1.70 11.30 -25.70
CA GLU A 35 0.28 11.16 -25.38
C GLU A 35 0.08 10.41 -24.05
N LEU A 36 0.85 9.33 -23.84
CA LEU A 36 0.85 8.61 -22.57
C LEU A 36 1.14 9.54 -21.40
N GLN A 37 2.17 10.39 -21.49
CA GLN A 37 2.50 11.33 -20.42
C GLN A 37 1.41 12.40 -20.22
N CYS A 38 0.71 12.79 -21.30
CA CYS A 38 -0.43 13.68 -21.21
C CYS A 38 -1.54 13.06 -20.33
N PHE A 39 -1.99 11.84 -20.64
CA PHE A 39 -3.00 11.13 -19.84
C PHE A 39 -2.56 10.92 -18.39
N ILE A 40 -1.30 10.51 -18.19
CA ILE A 40 -0.77 10.26 -16.85
C ILE A 40 -0.72 11.54 -16.02
N THR A 41 -0.31 12.66 -16.62
CA THR A 41 -0.23 13.95 -15.92
C THR A 41 -1.62 14.52 -15.65
N GLN A 42 -2.55 14.42 -16.59
CA GLN A 42 -3.92 14.89 -16.42
C GLN A 42 -4.66 14.14 -15.30
N ILE A 43 -4.43 12.84 -15.14
CA ILE A 43 -5.12 12.05 -14.11
C ILE A 43 -4.35 12.06 -12.78
N PHE A 44 -3.05 11.78 -12.82
CA PHE A 44 -2.21 11.49 -11.65
C PHE A 44 -1.08 12.52 -11.40
N GLY A 45 -1.02 13.60 -12.16
CA GLY A 45 -0.06 14.68 -11.91
C GLY A 45 -0.40 15.46 -10.65
N ASP A 46 0.52 16.32 -10.21
CA ASP A 46 0.31 17.18 -9.04
C ASP A 46 -0.86 18.15 -9.24
N ASN A 47 -1.18 18.46 -10.50
CA ASN A 47 -2.35 19.22 -10.95
C ASN A 47 -3.44 18.35 -11.60
N GLY A 48 -3.36 17.03 -11.41
CA GLY A 48 -4.26 16.07 -12.02
C GLY A 48 -5.60 15.95 -11.30
N ILE A 49 -6.54 15.24 -11.94
CA ILE A 49 -7.91 15.02 -11.43
C ILE A 49 -7.90 14.45 -10.01
N ILE A 50 -7.03 13.49 -9.71
CA ILE A 50 -7.01 12.84 -8.39
C ILE A 50 -6.44 13.76 -7.32
N ALA A 51 -5.46 14.61 -7.64
CA ALA A 51 -4.82 15.49 -6.67
C ALA A 51 -5.69 16.70 -6.30
N HIS A 52 -6.49 17.19 -7.24
CA HIS A 52 -7.35 18.38 -7.09
C HIS A 52 -8.84 18.03 -7.02
N GLY A 53 -9.18 16.77 -6.82
CA GLY A 53 -10.56 16.36 -6.59
C GLY A 53 -11.05 16.89 -5.25
N THR A 54 -12.18 17.59 -5.22
CA THR A 54 -12.76 18.11 -3.95
C THR A 54 -13.42 17.00 -3.15
N ASP A 55 -14.08 16.07 -3.85
CA ASP A 55 -14.78 14.92 -3.29
C ASP A 55 -14.86 13.80 -4.34
N HIS A 56 -15.47 12.68 -3.95
CA HIS A 56 -15.63 11.54 -4.84
C HIS A 56 -16.54 11.78 -6.05
N MET A 57 -17.46 12.75 -6.00
CA MET A 57 -18.36 13.09 -7.11
C MET A 57 -17.62 13.95 -8.15
N ASP A 58 -16.85 14.94 -7.72
CA ASP A 58 -15.99 15.76 -8.60
C ASP A 58 -15.01 14.88 -9.37
N ILE A 59 -14.35 13.94 -8.68
CA ILE A 59 -13.43 12.99 -9.32
C ILE A 59 -14.16 12.12 -10.35
N ALA A 60 -15.36 11.64 -10.03
CA ALA A 60 -16.16 10.82 -10.95
C ALA A 60 -16.52 11.61 -12.23
N GLU A 61 -17.03 12.83 -12.06
CA GLU A 61 -17.46 13.69 -13.17
C GLU A 61 -16.28 14.06 -14.07
N ARG A 62 -15.15 14.47 -13.49
CA ARG A 62 -13.96 14.85 -14.27
C ARG A 62 -13.35 13.68 -15.04
N LEU A 63 -13.33 12.48 -14.45
CA LEU A 63 -12.88 11.26 -15.15
C LEU A 63 -13.86 10.86 -16.25
N GLN A 64 -15.17 11.00 -16.02
CA GLN A 64 -16.20 10.73 -17.03
C GLN A 64 -16.07 11.69 -18.22
N HIS A 65 -15.95 12.99 -17.97
CA HIS A 65 -15.73 14.00 -19.00
C HIS A 65 -14.44 13.74 -19.79
N MET A 66 -13.37 13.33 -19.11
CA MET A 66 -12.12 12.94 -19.77
C MET A 66 -12.31 11.71 -20.68
N ALA A 67 -13.06 10.71 -20.22
CA ALA A 67 -13.36 9.52 -21.00
C ALA A 67 -14.17 9.86 -22.26
N GLU A 68 -15.17 10.73 -22.15
CA GLU A 68 -16.04 11.17 -23.25
C GLU A 68 -15.33 12.04 -24.28
N SER A 69 -14.37 12.88 -23.82
CA SER A 69 -13.54 13.70 -24.71
C SER A 69 -12.38 12.95 -25.37
N THR A 70 -12.16 11.68 -24.99
CA THR A 70 -11.08 10.86 -25.56
C THR A 70 -11.56 10.12 -26.82
N GLU A 71 -10.98 10.44 -27.97
CA GLU A 71 -11.33 9.79 -29.25
C GLU A 71 -10.94 8.31 -29.29
N ASN A 72 -9.92 7.90 -28.53
CA ASN A 72 -9.45 6.52 -28.49
C ASN A 72 -10.32 5.67 -27.54
N ARG A 73 -11.20 4.84 -28.12
CA ARG A 73 -12.12 3.95 -27.39
C ARG A 73 -11.43 3.02 -26.38
N SER A 74 -10.19 2.60 -26.65
CA SER A 74 -9.45 1.72 -25.73
C SER A 74 -9.00 2.49 -24.48
N VAL A 75 -8.60 3.75 -24.67
CA VAL A 75 -8.23 4.65 -23.57
C VAL A 75 -9.47 5.01 -22.76
N GLN A 76 -10.58 5.36 -23.41
CA GLN A 76 -11.88 5.58 -22.78
C GLN A 76 -12.25 4.42 -21.86
N LYS A 77 -12.22 3.18 -22.38
CA LYS A 77 -12.54 1.98 -21.60
C LYS A 77 -11.59 1.77 -20.41
N LEU A 78 -10.31 2.11 -20.55
CA LEU A 78 -9.35 2.02 -19.44
C LEU A 78 -9.66 3.06 -18.36
N ILE A 79 -10.04 4.28 -18.74
CA ILE A 79 -10.49 5.33 -17.80
C ILE A 79 -11.73 4.83 -17.05
N GLU A 80 -12.76 4.37 -17.77
CA GLU A 80 -13.99 3.83 -17.19
C GLU A 80 -13.74 2.67 -16.21
N LEU A 81 -12.77 1.79 -16.50
CA LEU A 81 -12.41 0.69 -15.62
C LEU A 81 -11.69 1.14 -14.33
N MET A 82 -10.90 2.22 -14.39
CA MET A 82 -10.18 2.72 -13.22
C MET A 82 -10.99 3.72 -12.38
N SER A 83 -11.95 4.43 -12.97
CA SER A 83 -12.75 5.45 -12.28
C SER A 83 -13.40 4.94 -10.99
N PRO A 84 -14.06 3.76 -10.95
CA PRO A 84 -14.66 3.24 -9.73
C PRO A 84 -13.64 3.05 -8.59
N LEU A 85 -12.39 2.69 -8.92
CA LEU A 85 -11.33 2.51 -7.93
C LEU A 85 -10.87 3.84 -7.32
N GLN A 86 -10.84 4.90 -8.12
CA GLN A 86 -10.49 6.25 -7.63
C GLN A 86 -11.63 6.87 -6.82
N VAL A 87 -12.87 6.66 -7.24
CA VAL A 87 -14.06 7.08 -6.49
C VAL A 87 -14.13 6.35 -5.14
N GLU A 88 -13.82 5.06 -5.10
CA GLU A 88 -13.75 4.28 -3.85
C GLU A 88 -12.64 4.82 -2.92
N ASN A 89 -11.48 5.18 -3.47
CA ASN A 89 -10.41 5.83 -2.71
C ASN A 89 -10.86 7.17 -2.11
N ALA A 90 -11.49 8.03 -2.91
CA ALA A 90 -11.96 9.35 -2.48
C ALA A 90 -13.01 9.25 -1.36
N LYS A 91 -14.00 8.35 -1.52
CA LYS A 91 -14.99 8.04 -0.46
C LYS A 91 -14.33 7.57 0.83
N GLY A 92 -13.18 6.92 0.72
CA GLY A 92 -12.39 6.51 1.87
C GLY A 92 -11.86 7.69 2.69
N LEU A 93 -11.36 8.72 2.02
CA LEU A 93 -10.82 9.94 2.65
C LEU A 93 -11.88 10.71 3.42
N GLU A 94 -13.13 10.64 2.97
CA GLU A 94 -14.28 11.28 3.61
C GLU A 94 -14.73 10.56 4.90
N ARG A 95 -14.23 9.33 5.17
CA ARG A 95 -14.64 8.59 6.37
C ARG A 95 -14.05 9.21 7.65
N PRO A 96 -14.90 9.51 8.65
CA PRO A 96 -14.43 9.98 9.95
C PRO A 96 -13.44 8.99 10.59
N GLY A 97 -12.33 9.51 11.12
CA GLY A 97 -11.29 8.73 11.80
C GLY A 97 -10.27 8.06 10.86
N LEU A 98 -10.43 8.16 9.54
CA LEU A 98 -9.43 7.70 8.59
C LEU A 98 -8.50 8.84 8.18
N HIS A 99 -7.38 9.00 8.90
CA HIS A 99 -6.38 10.03 8.61
C HIS A 99 -5.44 9.61 7.48
N LEU A 100 -5.96 9.51 6.27
CA LEU A 100 -5.12 9.42 5.08
C LEU A 100 -4.63 10.83 4.75
N ALA A 101 -3.31 11.00 4.74
CA ALA A 101 -2.70 12.31 4.49
C ALA A 101 -2.94 12.86 3.07
N SER A 102 -3.40 12.02 2.12
CA SER A 102 -3.56 12.42 0.73
C SER A 102 -4.46 11.47 -0.08
N PRO A 103 -5.21 11.98 -1.09
CA PRO A 103 -5.86 11.17 -2.14
C PRO A 103 -4.87 10.37 -2.98
N LEU A 104 -3.60 10.77 -3.01
CA LEU A 104 -2.50 10.02 -3.61
C LEU A 104 -1.96 8.95 -2.66
N TRP A 105 -2.84 8.31 -1.88
CA TRP A 105 -2.43 7.28 -0.92
C TRP A 105 -1.56 6.21 -1.58
N THR A 106 -0.39 6.00 -0.99
CA THR A 106 0.56 5.00 -1.44
C THR A 106 0.74 3.95 -0.36
N ASN A 107 0.86 2.70 -0.78
CA ASN A 107 1.24 1.62 0.11
C ASN A 107 2.77 1.46 0.15
N ASN A 108 3.47 2.52 0.57
CA ASN A 108 4.94 2.54 0.65
C ASN A 108 5.48 1.40 1.52
N ASN A 109 4.73 1.00 2.55
CA ASN A 109 5.10 -0.09 3.45
C ASN A 109 5.13 -1.44 2.72
N CYS A 110 4.07 -1.81 1.99
CA CYS A 110 4.08 -3.07 1.25
C CYS A 110 5.09 -3.08 0.11
N GLU A 111 5.35 -1.94 -0.53
CA GLU A 111 6.37 -1.87 -1.58
C GLU A 111 7.78 -2.01 -1.04
N SER A 112 8.08 -1.38 0.10
CA SER A 112 9.35 -1.53 0.80
C SER A 112 9.54 -2.97 1.27
N LEU A 113 8.50 -3.59 1.82
CA LEU A 113 8.52 -5.01 2.19
C LEU A 113 8.77 -5.90 0.97
N ASN A 114 8.09 -5.65 -0.15
CA ASN A 114 8.32 -6.38 -1.39
C ASN A 114 9.75 -6.22 -1.90
N HIS A 115 10.33 -5.03 -1.80
CA HIS A 115 11.72 -4.79 -2.17
C HIS A 115 12.69 -5.59 -1.27
N CYS A 116 12.53 -5.49 0.05
CA CYS A 116 13.32 -6.24 1.01
C CYS A 116 13.19 -7.77 0.78
N LEU A 117 11.98 -8.25 0.49
CA LEU A 117 11.74 -9.66 0.15
C LEU A 117 12.46 -10.07 -1.13
N LYS A 118 12.38 -9.27 -2.20
CA LYS A 118 13.08 -9.53 -3.46
C LYS A 118 14.59 -9.60 -3.26
N GLN A 119 15.15 -8.68 -2.47
CA GLN A 119 16.57 -8.68 -2.13
C GLN A 119 16.96 -9.90 -1.29
N ALA A 120 16.18 -10.22 -0.26
CA ALA A 120 16.43 -11.37 0.61
C ALA A 120 16.36 -12.71 -0.14
N LEU A 121 15.52 -12.81 -1.16
CA LEU A 121 15.40 -14.00 -2.02
C LEU A 121 16.36 -13.98 -3.23
N SER A 122 17.18 -12.94 -3.34
CA SER A 122 18.18 -12.76 -4.41
C SER A 122 17.60 -12.75 -5.83
N TRP A 123 16.32 -12.43 -6.03
CA TRP A 123 15.57 -12.29 -7.31
C TRP A 123 15.89 -13.33 -8.43
N ARG A 124 16.53 -14.44 -8.12
CA ARG A 124 16.86 -15.51 -9.06
C ARG A 124 15.80 -16.60 -8.94
N SER A 125 15.63 -17.36 -10.02
CA SER A 125 14.86 -18.59 -9.98
C SER A 125 15.43 -19.50 -8.88
N LEU A 126 14.59 -19.86 -7.91
CA LEU A 126 14.91 -20.81 -6.86
C LEU A 126 14.12 -22.09 -7.11
N LYS A 127 14.69 -23.24 -6.74
CA LYS A 127 13.93 -24.49 -6.70
C LYS A 127 12.78 -24.32 -5.71
N LEU A 128 11.60 -24.88 -6.01
CA LEU A 128 10.40 -24.69 -5.19
C LEU A 128 10.64 -24.97 -3.69
N VAL A 129 11.34 -26.06 -3.37
CA VAL A 129 11.67 -26.43 -1.98
C VAL A 129 12.52 -25.35 -1.30
N GLU A 130 13.53 -24.83 -2.00
CA GLU A 130 14.40 -23.77 -1.48
C GLU A 130 13.62 -22.46 -1.28
N LEU A 131 12.73 -22.12 -2.22
CA LEU A 131 11.84 -20.97 -2.10
C LEU A 131 10.93 -21.09 -0.87
N VAL A 132 10.28 -22.24 -0.68
CA VAL A 132 9.41 -22.50 0.47
C VAL A 132 10.19 -22.38 1.79
N GLN A 133 11.39 -22.96 1.86
CA GLN A 133 12.24 -22.85 3.05
C GLN A 133 12.66 -21.41 3.35
N LYS A 134 13.05 -20.63 2.34
CA LYS A 134 13.40 -19.22 2.52
C LYS A 134 12.20 -18.37 2.94
N LEU A 135 11.04 -18.54 2.30
CA LEU A 135 9.81 -17.85 2.67
C LEU A 135 9.40 -18.18 4.10
N HIS A 136 9.44 -19.45 4.49
CA HIS A 136 9.15 -19.88 5.85
C HIS A 136 10.12 -19.24 6.86
N SER A 137 11.41 -19.20 6.57
CA SER A 137 12.42 -18.55 7.42
C SER A 137 12.16 -17.05 7.58
N ILE A 138 11.81 -16.35 6.49
CA ILE A 138 11.48 -14.92 6.52
C ILE A 138 10.24 -14.68 7.39
N ILE A 139 9.15 -15.41 7.14
CA ILE A 139 7.89 -15.26 7.91
C ILE A 139 8.13 -15.53 9.40
N LYS A 140 8.86 -16.60 9.72
CA LYS A 140 9.21 -16.94 11.11
C LYS A 140 10.01 -15.82 11.79
N THR A 141 10.92 -15.19 11.06
CA THR A 141 11.70 -14.05 11.56
C THR A 141 10.80 -12.83 11.80
N GLN A 142 9.92 -12.50 10.86
CA GLN A 142 8.98 -11.39 11.00
C GLN A 142 8.01 -11.60 12.17
N HIS A 143 7.47 -12.80 12.34
CA HIS A 143 6.63 -13.16 13.50
C HIS A 143 7.38 -12.95 14.82
N ARG A 144 8.66 -13.35 14.88
CA ARG A 144 9.48 -13.18 16.08
C ARG A 144 9.72 -11.69 16.39
N GLU A 145 9.96 -10.86 15.38
CA GLU A 145 10.14 -9.42 15.57
C GLU A 145 8.84 -8.73 16.01
N VAL A 146 7.68 -9.12 15.46
CA VAL A 146 6.38 -8.63 15.94
C VAL A 146 6.12 -9.03 17.39
N GLN A 147 6.38 -10.30 17.74
CA GLN A 147 6.24 -10.78 19.11
C GLN A 147 7.16 -10.01 20.07
N ARG A 148 8.40 -9.74 19.65
CA ARG A 148 9.36 -8.92 20.39
C ARG A 148 8.82 -7.49 20.58
N ALA A 149 8.33 -6.86 19.51
CA ALA A 149 7.81 -5.50 19.57
C ALA A 149 6.57 -5.34 20.47
N ILE A 150 5.69 -6.35 20.49
CA ILE A 150 4.54 -6.42 21.40
C ILE A 150 5.02 -6.55 22.86
N CYS A 151 6.10 -7.29 23.10
CA CYS A 151 6.66 -7.51 24.44
C CYS A 151 7.64 -6.40 24.88
N GLY A 152 7.67 -5.27 24.16
CA GLY A 152 8.55 -4.15 24.47
C GLY A 152 10.05 -4.48 24.37
N VAL A 153 10.43 -5.42 23.49
CA VAL A 153 11.84 -5.78 23.25
C VAL A 153 12.20 -5.67 21.76
N GLY A 154 13.49 -5.48 21.48
CA GLY A 154 14.00 -5.36 20.12
C GLY A 154 14.04 -3.91 19.63
N LYS A 155 14.17 -3.72 18.32
CA LYS A 155 14.35 -2.40 17.70
C LYS A 155 13.06 -1.59 17.61
N PHE A 156 11.91 -2.27 17.61
CA PHE A 156 10.60 -1.66 17.53
C PHE A 156 9.85 -2.00 18.81
N VAL A 157 9.14 -1.03 19.38
CA VAL A 157 8.35 -1.20 20.60
C VAL A 157 6.96 -0.63 20.30
N LEU A 158 5.94 -1.49 20.28
CA LEU A 158 4.57 -1.06 19.97
C LEU A 158 3.83 -0.59 21.23
N LEU A 159 4.04 -1.29 22.34
CA LEU A 159 3.41 -1.00 23.62
C LEU A 159 4.46 -1.17 24.72
N MET A 160 4.63 -0.15 25.57
CA MET A 160 5.39 -0.32 26.81
C MET A 160 4.54 -1.18 27.75
N ASN A 161 5.10 -2.32 28.18
CA ASN A 161 4.60 -3.12 29.31
C ASN A 161 3.35 -4.01 29.11
N ILE A 162 3.30 -4.83 28.05
CA ILE A 162 2.35 -5.97 27.97
C ILE A 162 3.03 -7.31 28.31
N ARG A 163 4.30 -7.28 28.73
CA ARG A 163 5.08 -8.48 29.09
C ARG A 163 4.34 -9.43 30.03
N ASP A 164 3.66 -8.88 31.03
CA ASP A 164 2.98 -9.67 32.06
C ASP A 164 1.72 -10.37 31.54
N LEU A 165 1.11 -9.86 30.47
CA LEU A 165 -0.06 -10.48 29.82
C LEU A 165 0.36 -11.63 28.88
N VAL A 166 1.47 -11.47 28.17
CA VAL A 166 1.95 -12.47 27.18
C VAL A 166 2.81 -13.56 27.83
N TYR A 167 3.55 -13.21 28.89
CA TYR A 167 4.40 -14.13 29.64
C TYR A 167 4.15 -14.02 31.15
N PRO A 168 2.99 -14.50 31.64
CA PRO A 168 2.66 -14.43 33.07
C PRO A 168 3.64 -15.20 34.00
N LYS A 169 4.58 -15.97 33.43
CA LYS A 169 5.59 -16.75 34.16
C LYS A 169 7.01 -16.16 34.13
N MET A 170 7.24 -14.98 33.55
CA MET A 170 8.57 -14.34 33.50
C MET A 170 8.74 -13.15 34.45
N SER A 171 8.02 -13.13 35.58
CA SER A 171 8.06 -12.10 36.63
C SER A 171 9.34 -12.12 37.51
N GLY A 172 10.51 -12.36 36.91
CA GLY A 172 11.78 -12.45 37.65
C GLY A 172 13.03 -12.01 36.88
N ILE A 173 12.91 -11.44 35.67
CA ILE A 173 14.07 -10.94 34.93
C ILE A 173 14.22 -9.44 35.20
N PRO A 174 15.36 -8.97 35.75
CA PRO A 174 15.57 -7.55 36.05
C PRO A 174 15.43 -6.70 34.80
N THR A 175 14.67 -5.61 34.91
CA THR A 175 14.60 -4.54 33.92
C THR A 175 15.96 -3.84 33.80
N LEU A 176 16.32 -3.44 32.57
CA LEU A 176 17.56 -2.73 32.23
C LEU A 176 17.54 -1.27 32.73
N GLU A 177 17.27 -1.02 34.01
CA GLU A 177 17.31 0.34 34.59
C GLU A 177 18.56 0.64 35.43
N ASN A 178 19.43 -0.34 35.73
CA ASN A 178 20.60 -0.09 36.58
C ASN A 178 21.92 0.02 35.82
N ASN A 179 22.03 0.98 34.88
CA ASN A 179 23.34 1.38 34.33
C ASN A 179 23.39 2.88 34.03
N LYS A 180 22.96 3.69 35.01
CA LYS A 180 23.35 5.10 35.10
C LYS A 180 23.85 5.32 36.52
N ASN A 181 25.11 5.77 36.61
CA ASN A 181 25.83 6.29 37.77
C ASN A 181 26.88 5.31 38.35
N ASP A 182 28.05 5.32 37.73
CA ASP A 182 29.34 5.28 38.42
C ASP A 182 30.35 6.11 37.61
N THR A 183 30.39 7.41 37.94
CA THR A 183 31.53 8.34 37.77
C THR A 183 31.47 9.33 38.90
#